data_AF-A0A4Y8JRS1-F1
#
_entry.id   AF-A0A4Y8JRS1-F1
#
_cell.length_a   1.000
_cell.length_b   1.000
_cell.length_c   1.000
_cell.angle_alpha   90.00
_cell.angle_beta   90.00
_cell.angle_gamma   90.00
#
_symmetry.space_group_name_H-M   'P 1'
#
loop_
_entity.id
_entity.type
_entity.pdbx_description
1 polymer ?
#
loop_
_entity_poly.entity_id
_entity_poly.type
_entity_poly.pdbx_seq_one_letter_code
_entity_poly.pdbx_strand_id
1 'polypeptide(L)'
;MAGLPDSRPTSNGGLALSYWPQLTLTRRDLLHVYELHPRDPRVLYEVGGAYDTAGEETTALGFYEGAMTEGLDGDVRRRCYLQYGSTLRNLGRLDKSVTVFEKARREFPDSVALGAFEALSLHAAGRVNTALGSLLALLADHVHSEEIERYKPAMRGNAEYLTSLDSSATSESAR
;
A
#
# COMPACT_ATOMS: atom_id res chain seq x y z
N MET A 1 -36.68 5.19 25.48
CA MET A 1 -35.50 6.09 25.40
C MET A 1 -34.35 5.47 26.14
N ALA A 2 -33.30 5.05 25.43
CA ALA A 2 -31.91 5.01 25.87
C ALA A 2 -31.09 4.77 24.60
N GLY A 3 -30.34 5.79 24.18
CA GLY A 3 -29.59 5.80 22.92
C GLY A 3 -28.37 4.87 22.97
N LEU A 4 -28.08 4.24 21.83
CA LEU A 4 -26.82 3.56 21.59
C LEU A 4 -25.70 4.61 21.44
N PRO A 5 -24.49 4.37 21.97
CA PRO A 5 -23.38 5.29 21.80
C PRO A 5 -22.92 5.35 20.34
N ASP A 6 -22.77 6.59 19.85
CA ASP A 6 -22.16 6.97 18.57
C ASP A 6 -20.69 6.53 18.59
N SER A 7 -20.36 5.51 17.80
CA SER A 7 -18.99 5.04 17.59
C SER A 7 -18.52 5.50 16.21
N ARG A 8 -18.10 6.76 16.13
CA ARG A 8 -17.37 7.25 14.96
C ARG A 8 -15.94 6.71 15.01
N PRO A 9 -15.43 6.07 13.95
CA PRO A 9 -14.02 5.72 13.87
C PRO A 9 -13.19 7.00 13.70
N THR A 10 -12.20 7.20 14.57
CA THR A 10 -11.29 8.38 14.58
C THR A 10 -9.94 8.13 13.90
N SER A 11 -9.78 7.08 13.10
CA SER A 11 -8.55 6.86 12.32
C SER A 11 -8.79 7.04 10.82
N ASN A 12 -8.34 8.19 10.28
CA ASN A 12 -8.17 8.39 8.86
C ASN A 12 -7.03 7.47 8.36
N GLY A 13 -7.37 6.26 7.89
CA GLY A 13 -6.44 5.39 7.17
C GLY A 13 -6.64 3.88 7.32
N GLY A 14 -7.50 3.40 8.23
CA GLY A 14 -7.60 1.97 8.58
C GLY A 14 -8.66 1.15 7.84
N LEU A 15 -9.50 1.74 6.98
CA LEU A 15 -10.67 1.05 6.43
C LEU A 15 -10.62 0.96 4.91
N ALA A 16 -9.88 -0.01 4.34
CA ALA A 16 -10.16 -0.60 3.02
C ALA A 16 -9.16 -1.72 2.61
N LEU A 17 -8.94 -2.73 3.47
CA LEU A 17 -8.26 -3.98 3.07
C LEU A 17 -9.11 -5.23 3.36
N SER A 18 -10.42 -5.06 3.55
CA SER A 18 -11.35 -6.11 3.96
C SER A 18 -11.92 -7.00 2.85
N TYR A 19 -11.41 -6.94 1.61
CA TYR A 19 -12.00 -7.66 0.46
C TYR A 19 -11.00 -8.40 -0.42
N TRP A 20 -10.04 -9.11 0.19
CA TRP A 20 -9.13 -9.98 -0.56
C TRP A 20 -9.38 -11.43 -0.11
N PRO A 21 -9.41 -12.42 -1.03
CA PRO A 21 -9.60 -13.82 -0.66
C PRO A 21 -8.33 -14.31 0.04
N GLN A 22 -8.30 -14.07 1.35
CA GLN A 22 -7.46 -14.77 2.31
C GLN A 22 -8.02 -16.19 2.44
N LEU A 23 -7.19 -17.12 2.90
CA LEU A 23 -7.72 -18.36 3.45
C LEU A 23 -8.83 -17.98 4.45
N THR A 24 -10.02 -18.59 4.34
CA THR A 24 -11.13 -18.39 5.30
C THR A 24 -10.82 -19.10 6.62
N LEU A 25 -9.62 -18.86 7.14
CA LEU A 25 -9.09 -19.42 8.37
C LEU A 25 -9.09 -18.32 9.42
N THR A 26 -9.42 -18.69 10.65
CA THR A 26 -9.28 -17.76 11.76
C THR A 26 -7.79 -17.53 12.05
N ARG A 27 -7.45 -16.44 12.76
CA ARG A 27 -6.07 -16.23 13.24
C ARG A 27 -5.55 -17.44 14.02
N ARG A 28 -6.42 -18.10 14.79
CA ARG A 28 -6.06 -19.31 15.55
C ARG A 28 -5.62 -20.45 14.62
N ASP A 29 -6.36 -20.67 13.54
CA ASP A 29 -6.04 -21.74 12.59
C ASP A 29 -4.75 -21.42 11.82
N LEU A 30 -4.54 -20.16 11.42
CA LEU A 30 -3.31 -19.72 10.78
C LEU A 30 -2.08 -19.89 11.69
N LEU A 31 -2.21 -19.60 12.98
CA LEU A 31 -1.13 -19.81 13.95
C LEU A 31 -0.81 -21.30 14.12
N HIS A 32 -1.81 -22.18 14.10
CA HIS A 32 -1.56 -23.61 14.12
C HIS A 32 -0.81 -24.10 12.88
N VAL A 33 -1.17 -23.60 11.69
CA VAL A 33 -0.44 -23.91 10.44
C VAL A 33 1.00 -23.37 10.51
N TYR A 34 1.20 -22.20 11.10
CA TYR A 34 2.53 -21.62 11.32
C TYR A 34 3.40 -22.47 12.25
N GLU A 35 2.85 -23.07 13.30
CA GLU A 35 3.61 -24.01 14.15
C GLU A 35 4.15 -25.20 13.35
N LEU A 36 3.38 -25.69 12.37
CA LEU A 36 3.77 -26.80 11.51
C LEU A 36 4.72 -26.38 10.38
N HIS A 37 4.61 -25.14 9.91
CA HIS A 37 5.32 -24.62 8.75
C HIS A 37 5.87 -23.19 9.00
N PRO A 38 6.78 -23.00 9.96
CA PRO A 38 7.17 -21.66 10.44
C PRO A 38 7.99 -20.85 9.43
N ARG A 39 8.49 -21.49 8.38
CA ARG A 39 9.30 -20.86 7.32
C ARG A 39 8.60 -20.86 5.96
N ASP A 40 7.35 -21.34 5.89
CA ASP A 40 6.61 -21.27 4.65
C ASP A 40 6.24 -19.80 4.34
N PRO A 41 6.67 -19.25 3.19
CA PRO A 41 6.49 -17.84 2.89
C PRO A 41 5.01 -17.45 2.75
N ARG A 42 4.14 -18.36 2.30
CA ARG A 42 2.70 -18.10 2.20
C ARG A 42 2.07 -18.07 3.58
N VAL A 43 2.46 -19.00 4.46
CA VAL A 43 1.96 -19.04 5.85
C VAL A 43 2.35 -17.77 6.60
N LEU A 44 3.61 -17.36 6.49
CA LEU A 44 4.09 -16.10 7.08
C LEU A 44 3.28 -14.90 6.60
N TYR A 45 3.00 -14.79 5.30
CA TYR A 45 2.18 -13.72 4.74
C TYR A 45 0.75 -13.69 5.28
N GLU A 46 0.07 -14.85 5.34
CA GLU A 46 -1.32 -14.92 5.81
C GLU A 46 -1.41 -14.62 7.32
N VAL A 47 -0.45 -15.09 8.12
CA VAL A 47 -0.35 -14.75 9.55
C VAL A 47 -0.10 -13.25 9.73
N GLY A 48 0.80 -12.67 8.94
CA GLY A 48 1.03 -11.22 8.91
C GLY A 48 -0.25 -10.46 8.61
N GLY A 49 -0.99 -10.87 7.59
CA GLY A 49 -2.30 -10.31 7.23
C GLY A 49 -3.34 -10.40 8.35
N ALA A 50 -3.36 -11.50 9.09
CA ALA A 50 -4.27 -11.67 10.24
C ALA A 50 -3.93 -10.72 11.40
N TYR A 51 -2.65 -10.48 11.69
CA TYR A 51 -2.22 -9.48 12.68
C TYR A 51 -2.52 -8.06 12.23
N ASP A 52 -2.26 -7.74 10.97
CA ASP A 52 -2.50 -6.42 10.38
C ASP A 52 -3.99 -6.06 10.44
N THR A 53 -4.87 -7.02 10.08
CA THR A 53 -6.33 -6.88 10.18
C THR A 53 -6.81 -6.69 11.62
N ALA A 54 -6.07 -7.21 12.60
CA ALA A 54 -6.37 -7.05 14.02
C ALA A 54 -5.85 -5.73 14.60
N GLY A 55 -5.18 -4.87 13.81
CA GLY A 55 -4.55 -3.63 14.29
C GLY A 55 -3.27 -3.89 15.08
N GLU A 56 -2.59 -5.01 14.82
CA GLU A 56 -1.31 -5.38 15.44
C GLU A 56 -0.18 -5.20 14.39
N GLU A 57 -0.07 -4.00 13.81
CA GLU A 57 0.78 -3.72 12.64
C GLU A 57 2.26 -3.99 12.90
N THR A 58 2.73 -3.76 14.13
CA THR A 58 4.14 -4.02 14.50
C THR A 58 4.47 -5.52 14.42
N THR A 59 3.54 -6.39 14.84
CA THR A 59 3.70 -7.84 14.72
C THR A 59 3.62 -8.26 13.26
N ALA A 60 2.64 -7.74 12.52
CA ALA A 60 2.45 -8.03 11.10
C ALA A 60 3.70 -7.71 10.27
N LEU A 61 4.38 -6.61 10.58
CA LEU A 61 5.60 -6.17 9.90
C LEU A 61 6.67 -7.28 9.86
N GLY A 62 6.92 -7.94 10.99
CA GLY A 62 7.93 -9.00 11.06
C GLY A 62 7.55 -10.22 10.23
N PHE A 63 6.26 -10.55 10.18
CA PHE A 63 5.75 -11.65 9.34
C PHE A 63 5.89 -11.37 7.85
N TYR A 64 5.58 -10.15 7.39
CA TYR A 64 5.79 -9.77 5.99
C TYR A 64 7.27 -9.76 5.60
N GLU A 65 8.16 -9.29 6.48
CA GLU A 65 9.61 -9.35 6.26
C GLU A 65 10.12 -10.80 6.16
N GLY A 66 9.63 -11.67 7.04
CA GLY A 66 9.90 -13.11 6.99
C GLY A 66 9.42 -13.74 5.68
N ALA A 67 8.17 -13.47 5.29
CA ALA A 67 7.58 -14.00 4.05
C ALA A 67 8.39 -13.60 2.81
N MET A 68 8.82 -12.34 2.73
CA MET A 68 9.67 -11.85 1.64
C MET A 68 11.07 -12.49 1.63
N THR A 69 11.62 -12.77 2.82
CA THR A 69 12.95 -13.39 2.99
C THR A 69 12.93 -14.87 2.60
N GLU A 70 11.87 -15.60 2.96
CA GLU A 70 11.70 -17.02 2.64
C GLU A 70 11.28 -17.27 1.17
N GLY A 71 11.07 -16.21 0.39
CA GLY A 71 10.97 -16.31 -1.06
C GLY A 71 9.55 -16.35 -1.63
N LEU A 72 8.63 -15.53 -1.11
CA LEU A 72 7.37 -15.26 -1.81
C LEU A 72 7.61 -14.87 -3.27
N ASP A 73 6.76 -15.37 -4.17
CA ASP A 73 6.78 -15.08 -5.61
C ASP A 73 5.38 -14.73 -6.16
N GLY A 74 5.37 -14.36 -7.45
CA GLY A 74 4.15 -14.13 -8.23
C GLY A 74 3.16 -13.14 -7.59
N ASP A 75 1.88 -13.46 -7.73
CA ASP A 75 0.80 -12.60 -7.20
C ASP A 75 0.84 -12.48 -5.68
N VAL A 76 1.23 -13.53 -4.96
CA VAL A 76 1.29 -13.48 -3.48
C VAL A 76 2.35 -12.48 -3.02
N ARG A 77 3.51 -12.45 -3.68
CA ARG A 77 4.55 -11.45 -3.41
C ARG A 77 4.07 -10.03 -3.71
N ARG A 78 3.40 -9.81 -4.84
CA ARG A 78 2.80 -8.51 -5.20
C ARG A 78 1.81 -8.05 -4.13
N ARG A 79 0.95 -8.95 -3.66
CA ARG A 79 -0.01 -8.70 -2.58
C ARG A 79 0.70 -8.40 -1.26
N CYS A 80 1.74 -9.16 -0.90
CA CYS A 80 2.55 -8.92 0.27
C CYS A 80 3.25 -7.55 0.22
N TYR A 81 3.74 -7.10 -0.95
CA TYR A 81 4.27 -5.75 -1.10
C TYR A 81 3.25 -4.66 -0.76
N LEU A 82 2.02 -4.82 -1.26
CA LEU A 82 0.95 -3.85 -1.02
C LEU A 82 0.62 -3.75 0.47
N GLN A 83 0.49 -4.89 1.14
CA GLN A 83 0.21 -4.95 2.57
C GLN A 83 1.39 -4.38 3.37
N TYR A 84 2.60 -4.88 3.14
CA TYR A 84 3.81 -4.46 3.85
C TYR A 84 4.09 -2.95 3.74
N GLY A 85 3.98 -2.38 2.52
CA GLY A 85 4.09 -0.94 2.32
C GLY A 85 3.01 -0.17 3.08
N SER A 86 1.76 -0.63 3.05
CA SER A 86 0.67 0.00 3.79
C SER A 86 0.88 -0.05 5.31
N THR A 87 1.32 -1.19 5.85
CA THR A 87 1.67 -1.36 7.27
C THR A 87 2.80 -0.40 7.67
N LEU A 88 3.86 -0.28 6.84
CA LEU A 88 4.94 0.70 7.06
C LEU A 88 4.41 2.13 7.14
N ARG A 89 3.54 2.53 6.20
CA ARG A 89 2.90 3.86 6.20
C ARG A 89 2.08 4.08 7.48
N ASN A 90 1.26 3.12 7.87
CA ASN A 90 0.41 3.20 9.07
C ASN A 90 1.25 3.32 10.36
N LEU A 91 2.43 2.68 10.39
CA LEU A 91 3.40 2.80 11.48
C LEU A 91 4.26 4.08 11.42
N GLY A 92 3.99 5.01 10.49
CA GLY A 92 4.75 6.25 10.31
C GLY A 92 6.14 6.06 9.70
N ARG A 93 6.46 4.88 9.15
CA ARG A 93 7.74 4.59 8.48
C ARG A 93 7.68 4.96 7.00
N LEU A 94 7.45 6.25 6.75
CA LEU A 94 7.00 6.77 5.46
C LEU A 94 8.01 6.56 4.33
N ASP A 95 9.29 6.90 4.54
CA ASP A 95 10.34 6.72 3.51
C ASP A 95 10.53 5.24 3.12
N LYS A 96 10.43 4.35 4.11
CA LYS A 96 10.49 2.90 3.88
C LYS A 96 9.29 2.43 3.09
N SER A 97 8.09 2.92 3.41
CA SER A 97 6.88 2.61 2.64
C SER A 97 7.05 3.00 1.17
N VAL A 98 7.48 4.23 0.89
CA VAL A 98 7.74 4.71 -0.48
C VAL A 98 8.76 3.82 -1.19
N THR A 99 9.91 3.55 -0.55
CA THR A 99 10.96 2.68 -1.12
C THR A 99 10.44 1.27 -1.47
N VAL A 100 9.59 0.71 -0.60
CA VAL A 100 8.96 -0.60 -0.82
C VAL A 100 8.04 -0.57 -2.02
N PHE A 101 7.19 0.45 -2.14
CA PHE A 101 6.29 0.59 -3.29
C PHE A 101 7.06 0.83 -4.60
N GLU A 102 8.12 1.64 -4.60
CA GLU A 102 9.00 1.83 -5.77
C GLU A 102 9.61 0.50 -6.23
N LYS A 103 10.09 -0.32 -5.28
CA LYS A 103 10.60 -1.67 -5.58
C LYS A 103 9.48 -2.56 -6.15
N ALA A 104 8.32 -2.56 -5.51
CA ALA A 104 7.19 -3.38 -5.91
C ALA A 104 6.72 -3.03 -7.33
N ARG A 105 6.71 -1.75 -7.70
CA ARG A 105 6.34 -1.30 -9.05
C ARG A 105 7.38 -1.63 -10.11
N ARG A 106 8.68 -1.66 -9.76
CA ARG A 106 9.70 -2.18 -10.69
C ARG A 106 9.51 -3.67 -10.96
N GLU A 107 9.09 -4.43 -9.95
CA GLU A 107 8.87 -5.87 -10.07
C GLU A 107 7.51 -6.21 -10.72
N PHE A 108 6.48 -5.41 -10.47
CA PHE A 108 5.11 -5.60 -10.95
C PHE A 108 4.59 -4.33 -11.64
N PRO A 109 5.14 -3.96 -12.82
CA PRO A 109 4.83 -2.68 -13.48
C PRO A 109 3.35 -2.52 -13.87
N ASP A 110 2.66 -3.62 -14.15
CA ASP A 110 1.24 -3.60 -14.55
C ASP A 110 0.27 -3.44 -13.37
N SER A 111 0.78 -3.44 -12.13
CA SER A 111 -0.09 -3.35 -10.95
C SER A 111 -0.49 -1.91 -10.62
N VAL A 112 -1.64 -1.49 -11.15
CA VAL A 112 -2.27 -0.19 -10.86
C VAL A 112 -2.44 0.03 -9.35
N ALA A 113 -2.81 -1.02 -8.61
CA ALA A 113 -3.02 -0.96 -7.17
C ALA A 113 -1.73 -0.56 -6.42
N LEU A 114 -0.56 -1.07 -6.82
CA LEU A 114 0.70 -0.67 -6.19
C LEU A 114 0.99 0.81 -6.41
N GLY A 115 0.72 1.35 -7.61
CA GLY A 115 0.84 2.78 -7.87
C GLY A 115 -0.11 3.65 -7.06
N ALA A 116 -1.37 3.21 -6.91
CA ALA A 116 -2.34 3.94 -6.10
C ALA A 116 -1.95 4.00 -4.62
N PHE A 117 -1.47 2.88 -4.05
CA PHE A 117 -1.04 2.83 -2.65
C PHE A 117 0.33 3.49 -2.41
N GLU A 118 1.20 3.54 -3.42
CA GLU A 118 2.40 4.38 -3.41
C GLU A 118 2.02 5.86 -3.25
N ALA A 119 1.04 6.34 -4.01
CA ALA A 119 0.57 7.73 -3.91
C ALA A 119 0.06 8.08 -2.50
N LEU A 120 -0.62 7.15 -1.81
CA LEU A 120 -1.00 7.34 -0.40
C LEU A 120 0.23 7.47 0.51
N SER A 121 1.29 6.73 0.24
CA SER A 121 2.55 6.80 1.00
C SER A 121 3.32 8.09 0.72
N LEU A 122 3.35 8.54 -0.53
CA LEU A 122 3.91 9.84 -0.93
C LEU A 122 3.16 10.99 -0.26
N HIS A 123 1.83 10.95 -0.26
CA HIS A 123 1.00 11.95 0.43
C HIS A 123 1.30 11.99 1.93
N ALA A 124 1.33 10.81 2.59
CA ALA A 124 1.65 10.73 4.01
C ALA A 124 3.06 11.28 4.31
N ALA A 125 4.02 11.08 3.41
CA ALA A 125 5.39 11.63 3.47
C ALA A 125 5.49 13.14 3.16
N GLY A 126 4.36 13.83 2.92
CA GLY A 126 4.34 15.26 2.59
C GLY A 126 4.64 15.58 1.12
N ARG A 127 4.89 14.57 0.27
CA ARG A 127 5.09 14.71 -1.19
C ARG A 127 3.75 14.77 -1.92
N VAL A 128 2.92 15.74 -1.51
CA VAL A 128 1.50 15.82 -1.89
C VAL A 128 1.30 16.07 -3.38
N ASN A 129 2.15 16.87 -4.02
CA ASN A 129 2.01 17.15 -5.45
C ASN A 129 2.43 15.93 -6.27
N THR A 130 3.53 15.26 -5.90
CA THR A 130 3.97 14.02 -6.52
C THR A 130 2.91 12.92 -6.39
N ALA A 131 2.25 12.82 -5.23
CA ALA A 131 1.17 11.86 -5.02
C ALA A 131 0.00 12.10 -6.00
N LEU A 132 -0.48 13.34 -6.11
CA LEU A 132 -1.57 13.69 -7.03
C LEU A 132 -1.14 13.50 -8.50
N GLY A 133 0.05 13.96 -8.87
CA GLY A 133 0.58 13.81 -10.21
C GLY A 133 0.69 12.32 -10.61
N SER A 134 1.14 11.47 -9.70
CA SER A 134 1.23 10.02 -9.93
C SER A 134 -0.15 9.38 -10.15
N LEU A 135 -1.18 9.81 -9.42
CA LEU A 135 -2.56 9.34 -9.63
C LEU A 135 -3.13 9.81 -10.97
N LEU A 136 -2.86 11.05 -11.38
CA LEU A 136 -3.27 11.53 -12.71
C LEU A 136 -2.62 10.72 -13.84
N ALA A 137 -1.33 10.40 -13.71
CA ALA A 137 -0.63 9.54 -14.66
C ALA A 137 -1.23 8.13 -14.69
N LEU A 138 -1.52 7.53 -13.54
CA LEU A 138 -2.17 6.21 -13.46
C LEU A 138 -3.55 6.20 -14.12
N LEU A 139 -4.37 7.24 -13.91
CA LEU A 139 -5.67 7.35 -14.56
C LEU A 139 -5.54 7.46 -16.08
N ALA A 140 -4.62 8.31 -16.55
CA ALA A 140 -4.33 8.48 -17.98
C ALA A 140 -3.88 7.18 -18.66
N ASP A 141 -3.20 6.29 -17.93
CA ASP A 141 -2.62 5.07 -18.48
C ASP A 141 -3.54 3.85 -18.40
N HIS A 142 -4.44 3.81 -17.41
CA HIS A 142 -5.23 2.60 -17.12
C HIS A 142 -6.75 2.77 -17.16
N VAL A 143 -7.28 3.99 -17.30
CA VAL A 143 -8.71 4.22 -17.50
C VAL A 143 -8.98 4.51 -18.96
N HIS A 144 -9.66 3.58 -19.61
CA HIS A 144 -9.99 3.69 -21.04
C HIS A 144 -11.45 4.07 -21.22
N SER A 145 -11.70 5.37 -21.40
CA SER A 145 -12.98 5.92 -21.82
C SER A 145 -12.73 7.03 -22.85
N GLU A 146 -13.72 7.33 -23.70
CA GLU A 146 -13.58 8.40 -24.71
C GLU A 146 -13.22 9.75 -24.06
N GLU A 147 -13.81 10.03 -22.89
CA GLU A 147 -13.56 11.27 -22.15
C GLU A 147 -12.13 11.33 -21.61
N ILE A 148 -11.63 10.25 -21.00
CA ILE A 148 -10.25 10.21 -20.49
C ILE A 148 -9.24 10.28 -21.64
N GLU A 149 -9.45 9.55 -22.74
CA GLU A 149 -8.53 9.60 -23.88
C GLU A 149 -8.48 10.99 -24.53
N ARG A 150 -9.61 11.73 -24.57
CA ARG A 150 -9.66 13.13 -25.04
C ARG A 150 -8.79 14.06 -24.19
N TYR A 151 -8.78 13.88 -22.86
CA TYR A 151 -8.06 14.75 -21.93
C TYR A 151 -6.70 14.21 -21.47
N LYS A 152 -6.31 13.01 -21.92
CA LYS A 152 -5.06 12.34 -21.56
C LYS A 152 -3.80 13.21 -21.68
N PRO A 153 -3.59 14.00 -22.76
CA PRO A 153 -2.43 14.90 -22.85
C PRO A 153 -2.41 15.97 -21.74
N ALA A 154 -3.58 16.53 -21.41
CA ALA A 154 -3.71 17.51 -20.33
C ALA A 154 -3.46 16.87 -18.96
N MET A 155 -3.97 15.66 -18.74
CA MET A 155 -3.72 14.91 -17.50
C MET A 155 -2.21 14.65 -17.31
N ARG A 156 -1.51 14.21 -18.35
CA ARG A 156 -0.06 14.00 -18.30
C ARG A 156 0.72 15.30 -18.07
N GLY A 157 0.36 16.38 -18.77
CA GLY A 157 1.01 17.68 -18.55
C GLY A 157 0.84 18.21 -17.12
N ASN A 158 -0.35 18.05 -16.52
CA ASN A 158 -0.57 18.40 -15.12
C ASN A 158 0.19 17.47 -14.16
N ALA A 159 0.28 16.17 -14.47
CA ALA A 159 1.04 15.22 -13.66
C ALA A 159 2.54 15.58 -13.61
N GLU A 160 3.13 15.92 -14.76
CA GLU A 160 4.52 16.36 -14.88
C GLU A 160 4.77 17.66 -14.11
N TYR A 161 3.88 18.65 -14.28
CA TYR A 161 3.95 19.91 -13.55
C TYR A 161 3.91 19.70 -12.03
N LEU A 162 2.93 18.95 -11.52
CA LEU A 162 2.78 18.67 -10.08
C LEU A 162 4.02 17.96 -9.52
N THR A 163 4.55 16.97 -10.23
CA THR A 163 5.76 16.25 -9.81
C THR A 163 6.99 17.17 -9.72
N SER A 164 7.07 18.20 -10.58
CA SER A 164 8.16 19.17 -10.55
C SER A 164 8.17 20.05 -9.29
N LEU A 165 7.00 20.32 -8.69
CA LEU A 165 6.86 21.25 -7.55
C LEU A 165 7.53 20.73 -6.25
N ASP A 166 7.44 19.43 -6.00
CA ASP A 166 8.07 18.82 -4.81
C ASP A 166 9.60 18.71 -4.98
N SER A 167 10.06 18.56 -6.23
CA SER A 167 11.49 18.49 -6.56
C SER A 167 12.17 19.85 -6.35
N SER A 168 11.49 20.95 -6.66
CA SER A 168 12.01 22.31 -6.40
C SER A 168 12.04 22.65 -4.91
N ALA A 169 11.02 22.26 -4.13
CA ALA A 169 10.94 22.57 -2.70
C ALA A 169 12.08 21.92 -1.89
N THR A 170 12.50 20.71 -2.28
CA THR A 170 13.62 20.00 -1.64
C THR A 170 14.97 20.70 -1.91
N SER A 171 15.11 21.34 -3.08
CA SER A 171 16.33 22.07 -3.46
C SER A 171 16.49 23.44 -2.77
N GLU A 172 15.39 24.09 -2.40
CA GLU A 172 15.40 25.36 -1.68
C GLU A 172 15.61 25.19 -0.17
N SER A 173 15.13 24.10 0.44
CA SER A 173 15.34 23.82 1.87
C SER A 173 16.77 23.36 2.20
N ALA A 174 17.57 22.99 1.20
CA ALA A 174 18.95 22.54 1.35
C ALA A 174 20.00 23.67 1.16
N ARG A 175 19.56 24.92 0.98
CA ARG A 175 20.41 26.12 0.88
C ARG A 175 20.29 26.98 2.12
#